data_AF-A0A955LYL4-F1
#
_entry.id   AF-A0A955LYL4-F1
#
_cell.length_a   1.000
_cell.length_b   1.000
_cell.length_c   1.000
_cell.angle_alpha   90.00
_cell.angle_beta   90.00
_cell.angle_gamma   90.00
#
_symmetry.space_group_name_H-M   'P 1'
#
loop_
_entity.id
_entity.type
_entity.pdbx_description
1 polymer ?
#
loop_
_entity_poly.entity_id
_entity_poly.type
_entity_poly.pdbx_seq_one_letter_code
_entity_poly.pdbx_strand_id
1 'polypeptide(L)'
;MKTLGKGILGLLAVFFLASTSSAAIVDVSSDITTSTTWTANNIYNLTQQIYVKPGATLTIEAGTLVQSDAGVGGSLAVTQGAKIFVNGTEDNPVIMTSTNDDLVTWREAMNEWGNLTIMGKGLISASHFGGAPVGTNTKDPSGLNVKQMEGLTPDFVGDPDVVFGGADDNDDSGSISYLSLRYGGKVIGLGNELNGLSLGGIGRETDIHHVEVMNNVDDGIEIWGGTVNLKNISIWNVGDDSFDIDEGWRGKAQFILIVQGYSANASQGSGVGDNAFETDGAEDSDAQPVTP
;
A
#
# COMPACT_ATOMS: atom_id res chain seq x y z
N MET A 1 31.78 -51.71 -57.57
CA MET A 1 31.41 -50.29 -57.36
C MET A 1 30.00 -50.27 -56.78
N LYS A 2 29.83 -49.58 -55.65
CA LYS A 2 28.66 -49.64 -54.77
C LYS A 2 27.49 -48.81 -55.32
N THR A 3 26.28 -49.36 -55.23
CA THR A 3 25.00 -48.66 -55.37
C THR A 3 24.71 -47.87 -54.10
N LEU A 4 24.59 -46.53 -54.19
CA LEU A 4 24.12 -45.68 -53.09
C LEU A 4 22.63 -45.40 -53.26
N GLY A 5 21.80 -45.95 -52.37
CA GLY A 5 20.42 -45.56 -52.20
C GLY A 5 20.34 -44.20 -51.49
N LYS A 6 19.60 -43.25 -52.06
CA LYS A 6 19.28 -41.97 -51.44
C LYS A 6 18.05 -42.16 -50.56
N GLY A 7 18.25 -42.21 -49.23
CA GLY A 7 17.18 -42.07 -48.26
C GLY A 7 16.77 -40.61 -48.15
N ILE A 8 15.49 -40.32 -48.38
CA ILE A 8 14.88 -39.02 -48.11
C ILE A 8 14.55 -38.99 -46.61
N LEU A 9 15.28 -38.17 -45.85
CA LEU A 9 14.93 -37.85 -44.47
C LEU A 9 13.83 -36.77 -44.50
N GLY A 10 12.61 -37.15 -44.17
CA GLY A 10 11.52 -36.19 -43.95
C GLY A 10 11.72 -35.48 -42.62
N LEU A 11 11.94 -34.18 -42.65
CA LEU A 11 11.99 -33.32 -41.47
C LEU A 11 10.54 -33.05 -41.03
N LEU A 12 10.09 -33.69 -39.95
CA LEU A 12 8.80 -33.40 -39.34
C LEU A 12 8.96 -32.13 -38.47
N ALA A 13 8.53 -30.98 -38.97
CA ALA A 13 8.47 -29.75 -38.18
C ALA A 13 7.28 -29.85 -37.22
N VAL A 14 7.55 -30.05 -35.93
CA VAL A 14 6.55 -29.96 -34.86
C VAL A 14 6.35 -28.47 -34.54
N PHE A 15 5.23 -27.90 -34.97
CA PHE A 15 4.79 -26.59 -34.53
C PHE A 15 4.22 -26.72 -33.11
N PHE A 16 4.94 -26.23 -32.11
CA PHE A 16 4.37 -25.96 -30.80
C PHE A 16 3.50 -24.71 -30.90
N LEU A 17 2.18 -24.90 -30.93
CA LEU A 17 1.23 -23.82 -30.67
C LEU A 17 1.32 -23.49 -29.17
N ALA A 18 2.04 -22.42 -28.83
CA ALA A 18 1.97 -21.84 -27.50
C ALA A 18 0.55 -21.26 -27.33
N SER A 19 -0.28 -21.91 -26.53
CA SER A 19 -1.55 -21.35 -26.10
C SER A 19 -1.25 -20.20 -25.14
N THR A 20 -1.53 -18.96 -25.54
CA THR A 20 -1.56 -17.83 -24.62
C THR A 20 -2.80 -17.99 -23.73
N SER A 21 -2.64 -18.61 -22.56
CA SER A 21 -3.70 -18.57 -21.54
C SER A 21 -3.82 -17.12 -21.07
N SER A 22 -5.00 -16.52 -21.23
CA SER A 22 -5.32 -15.27 -20.55
C SER A 22 -5.17 -15.46 -19.04
N ALA A 23 -4.69 -14.44 -18.33
CA ALA A 23 -4.69 -14.46 -16.88
C ALA A 23 -6.12 -14.69 -16.37
N ALA A 24 -6.28 -15.56 -15.38
CA ALA A 24 -7.57 -15.75 -14.73
C ALA A 24 -7.80 -14.62 -13.73
N ILE A 25 -9.03 -14.10 -13.67
CA ILE A 25 -9.43 -13.17 -12.61
C ILE A 25 -9.80 -14.01 -11.38
N VAL A 26 -9.16 -13.71 -10.26
CA VAL A 26 -9.44 -14.29 -8.95
C VAL A 26 -10.07 -13.21 -8.08
N ASP A 27 -11.37 -13.33 -7.83
CA ASP A 27 -12.04 -12.45 -6.88
C ASP A 27 -11.58 -12.79 -5.45
N VAL A 28 -11.02 -11.78 -4.78
CA VAL A 28 -10.59 -11.83 -3.39
C VAL A 28 -11.68 -11.17 -2.56
N SER A 29 -12.53 -12.00 -1.97
CA SER A 29 -13.74 -11.57 -1.24
C SER A 29 -13.71 -11.94 0.24
N SER A 30 -12.55 -12.36 0.76
CA SER A 30 -12.37 -12.78 2.15
C SER A 30 -10.94 -12.54 2.61
N ASP A 31 -10.79 -12.30 3.89
CA ASP A 31 -9.49 -12.11 4.54
C ASP A 31 -8.52 -13.28 4.36
N ILE A 32 -7.24 -12.95 4.29
CA ILE A 32 -6.14 -13.89 4.18
C ILE A 32 -5.75 -14.33 5.58
N THR A 33 -6.31 -15.47 6.01
CA THR A 33 -6.03 -16.10 7.31
C THR A 33 -4.97 -17.18 7.24
N THR A 34 -4.60 -17.61 6.03
CA THR A 34 -3.56 -18.61 5.77
C THR A 34 -2.59 -18.03 4.76
N SER A 35 -1.28 -18.20 5.00
CA SER A 35 -0.26 -17.69 4.10
C SER A 35 -0.47 -18.17 2.67
N THR A 36 -0.41 -17.23 1.73
CA THR A 36 -0.73 -17.47 0.33
C THR A 36 0.22 -16.70 -0.58
N THR A 37 0.29 -17.13 -1.83
CA THR A 37 1.10 -16.49 -2.87
C THR A 37 0.21 -16.07 -4.03
N TRP A 38 0.30 -14.80 -4.39
CA TRP A 38 -0.31 -14.23 -5.58
C TRP A 38 0.70 -14.19 -6.72
N THR A 39 0.30 -14.72 -7.87
CA THR A 39 1.18 -15.06 -8.99
C THR A 39 0.79 -14.30 -10.26
N ALA A 40 1.76 -13.99 -11.12
CA ALA A 40 1.55 -13.14 -12.30
C ALA A 40 0.69 -13.76 -13.42
N ASN A 41 0.34 -15.04 -13.31
CA ASN A 41 -0.61 -15.69 -14.22
C ASN A 41 -2.08 -15.45 -13.85
N ASN A 42 -2.35 -14.72 -12.76
CA ASN A 42 -3.68 -14.31 -12.34
C ASN A 42 -3.75 -12.79 -12.19
N ILE A 43 -4.97 -12.27 -12.26
CA ILE A 43 -5.31 -10.93 -11.80
C ILE A 43 -6.11 -11.09 -10.52
N TYR A 44 -5.72 -10.42 -9.44
CA TYR A 44 -6.40 -10.51 -8.15
C TYR A 44 -7.32 -9.31 -7.97
N ASN A 45 -8.64 -9.54 -7.96
CA ASN A 45 -9.65 -8.48 -7.85
C ASN A 45 -10.16 -8.37 -6.42
N LEU A 46 -9.82 -7.31 -5.71
CA LEU A 46 -10.30 -7.03 -4.35
C LEU A 46 -11.75 -6.56 -4.42
N THR A 47 -12.67 -7.31 -3.81
CA THR A 47 -14.11 -6.98 -3.87
C THR A 47 -14.62 -6.26 -2.62
N GLN A 48 -13.74 -5.98 -1.66
CA GLN A 48 -14.00 -5.29 -0.39
C GLN A 48 -12.65 -4.96 0.28
N GLN A 49 -12.66 -4.40 1.49
CA GLN A 49 -11.46 -4.36 2.32
C GLN A 49 -11.04 -5.80 2.66
N ILE A 50 -9.79 -6.16 2.33
CA ILE A 50 -9.22 -7.48 2.57
C ILE A 50 -8.09 -7.35 3.59
N TYR A 51 -8.15 -8.16 4.64
CA TYR A 51 -7.16 -8.14 5.70
C TYR A 51 -6.24 -9.36 5.60
N VAL A 52 -4.93 -9.14 5.62
CA VAL A 52 -3.95 -10.19 5.93
C VAL A 52 -3.88 -10.29 7.44
N LYS A 53 -4.45 -11.37 8.00
CA LYS A 53 -4.64 -11.54 9.44
C LYS A 53 -3.35 -11.97 10.15
N PRO A 54 -3.26 -11.80 11.49
CA PRO A 54 -2.05 -12.09 12.25
C PRO A 54 -1.57 -13.54 12.05
N GLY A 55 -0.26 -13.72 11.85
CA GLY A 55 0.36 -15.01 11.59
C GLY A 55 0.29 -15.48 10.13
N ALA A 56 -0.51 -14.84 9.28
CA ALA A 56 -0.49 -15.09 7.84
C ALA A 56 0.58 -14.23 7.13
N THR A 57 0.98 -14.69 5.95
CA THR A 57 1.89 -13.97 5.05
C THR A 57 1.31 -13.95 3.65
N LEU A 58 1.21 -12.76 3.07
CA LEU A 58 0.90 -12.59 1.66
C LEU A 58 2.19 -12.35 0.86
N THR A 59 2.52 -13.25 -0.05
CA THR A 59 3.62 -13.06 -1.01
C THR A 59 3.05 -12.71 -2.37
N ILE A 60 3.52 -11.65 -3.01
CA ILE A 60 3.09 -11.22 -4.35
C ILE A 60 4.30 -11.32 -5.28
N GLU A 61 4.18 -12.10 -6.36
CA GLU A 61 5.24 -12.29 -7.35
C GLU A 61 5.37 -11.08 -8.29
N ALA A 62 6.56 -10.88 -8.85
CA ALA A 62 6.83 -9.88 -9.88
C ALA A 62 5.83 -9.95 -11.04
N GLY A 63 5.36 -8.80 -11.52
CA GLY A 63 4.41 -8.70 -12.63
C GLY A 63 2.96 -9.04 -12.29
N THR A 64 2.64 -9.29 -11.01
CA THR A 64 1.26 -9.54 -10.58
C THR A 64 0.44 -8.24 -10.66
N LEU A 65 -0.76 -8.35 -11.21
CA LEU A 65 -1.77 -7.28 -11.20
C LEU A 65 -2.79 -7.55 -10.10
N VAL A 66 -2.91 -6.60 -9.20
CA VAL A 66 -4.00 -6.52 -8.22
C VAL A 66 -4.89 -5.36 -8.63
N GLN A 67 -6.20 -5.55 -8.59
CA GLN A 67 -7.14 -4.49 -8.96
C GLN A 67 -8.37 -4.48 -8.08
N SER A 68 -9.18 -3.43 -8.19
CA SER A 68 -10.55 -3.41 -7.68
C SER A 68 -11.47 -2.69 -8.66
N ASP A 69 -12.74 -3.11 -8.70
CA ASP A 69 -13.77 -2.41 -9.45
C ASP A 69 -14.02 -1.01 -8.88
N ALA A 70 -14.05 -0.02 -9.78
CA ALA A 70 -14.23 1.37 -9.40
C ALA A 70 -15.50 1.57 -8.54
N GLY A 71 -15.32 2.12 -7.34
CA GLY A 71 -16.43 2.41 -6.42
C GLY A 71 -16.84 1.27 -5.49
N VAL A 72 -16.28 0.07 -5.64
CA VAL A 72 -16.47 -1.04 -4.67
C VAL A 72 -15.72 -0.77 -3.37
N GLY A 73 -14.61 -0.02 -3.44
CA GLY A 73 -13.79 0.29 -2.27
C GLY A 73 -12.93 -0.89 -1.81
N GLY A 74 -12.48 -1.74 -2.75
CA GLY A 74 -11.52 -2.79 -2.43
C GLY A 74 -10.19 -2.20 -1.99
N SER A 75 -9.64 -2.69 -0.89
CA SER A 75 -8.35 -2.29 -0.31
C SER A 75 -7.66 -3.49 0.32
N LEU A 76 -6.36 -3.37 0.58
CA LEU A 76 -5.57 -4.42 1.21
C LEU A 76 -4.90 -3.89 2.48
N ALA A 77 -5.24 -4.48 3.63
CA ALA A 77 -4.69 -4.13 4.93
C ALA A 77 -3.86 -5.29 5.50
N VAL A 78 -2.62 -5.01 5.89
CA VAL A 78 -1.73 -5.98 6.56
C VAL A 78 -1.75 -5.66 8.05
N THR A 79 -2.35 -6.55 8.86
CA THR A 79 -2.55 -6.28 10.29
C THR A 79 -1.31 -6.57 11.12
N GLN A 80 -1.29 -6.09 12.36
CA GLN A 80 -0.17 -6.35 13.26
C GLN A 80 0.13 -7.84 13.43
N GLY A 81 1.37 -8.23 13.15
CA GLY A 81 1.81 -9.62 13.22
C GLY A 81 1.49 -10.46 11.97
N ALA A 82 0.88 -9.87 10.95
CA ALA A 82 0.90 -10.39 9.58
C ALA A 82 2.15 -9.90 8.83
N LYS A 83 2.41 -10.46 7.64
CA LYS A 83 3.50 -10.01 6.76
C LYS A 83 3.06 -9.89 5.30
N ILE A 84 3.71 -8.99 4.58
CA ILE A 84 3.60 -8.87 3.13
C ILE A 84 4.97 -8.88 2.46
N PHE A 85 5.10 -9.60 1.34
CA PHE A 85 6.29 -9.62 0.50
C PHE A 85 5.91 -9.29 -0.94
N VAL A 86 6.09 -8.03 -1.35
CA VAL A 86 5.87 -7.58 -2.74
C VAL A 86 7.20 -7.63 -3.49
N ASN A 87 7.32 -8.63 -4.36
CA ASN A 87 8.57 -8.97 -5.05
C ASN A 87 8.56 -8.48 -6.50
N GLY A 88 8.16 -7.23 -6.74
CA GLY A 88 8.29 -6.62 -8.05
C GLY A 88 9.74 -6.53 -8.49
N THR A 89 9.97 -6.37 -9.79
CA THR A 89 11.28 -6.02 -10.35
C THR A 89 11.15 -4.79 -11.24
N GLU A 90 12.29 -4.19 -11.60
CA GLU A 90 12.32 -3.06 -12.55
C GLU A 90 11.60 -3.38 -13.86
N ASP A 91 11.81 -4.60 -14.39
CA ASP A 91 11.19 -5.05 -15.63
C ASP A 91 9.73 -5.51 -15.45
N ASN A 92 9.37 -5.96 -14.24
CA ASN A 92 8.06 -6.54 -13.94
C ASN A 92 7.58 -6.07 -12.55
N PRO A 93 7.16 -4.79 -12.43
CA PRO A 93 6.65 -4.28 -11.16
C PRO A 93 5.35 -4.99 -10.80
N VAL A 94 5.02 -5.00 -9.51
CA VAL A 94 3.65 -5.30 -9.06
C VAL A 94 2.83 -4.02 -9.21
N ILE A 95 1.64 -4.13 -9.80
CA ILE A 95 0.72 -3.00 -9.97
C ILE A 95 -0.54 -3.27 -9.16
N MET A 96 -0.93 -2.31 -8.31
CA MET A 96 -2.24 -2.29 -7.65
C MET A 96 -3.04 -1.09 -8.17
N THR A 97 -4.22 -1.34 -8.74
CA THR A 97 -4.95 -0.30 -9.47
C THR A 97 -6.48 -0.52 -9.58
N SER A 98 -7.17 0.30 -10.35
CA SER A 98 -8.57 0.13 -10.71
C SER A 98 -8.73 -0.72 -11.97
N THR A 99 -9.87 -1.42 -12.10
CA THR A 99 -10.26 -2.09 -13.35
C THR A 99 -10.47 -1.12 -14.54
N ASN A 100 -10.55 0.19 -14.27
CA ASN A 100 -10.56 1.25 -15.30
C ASN A 100 -9.16 1.59 -15.86
N ASP A 101 -8.07 1.15 -15.22
CA ASP A 101 -6.72 1.36 -15.74
C ASP A 101 -6.40 0.35 -16.86
N ASP A 102 -6.19 0.85 -18.08
CA ASP A 102 -5.75 0.03 -19.22
C ASP A 102 -4.23 -0.23 -19.22
N LEU A 103 -3.53 0.27 -18.19
CA LEU A 103 -2.08 0.19 -17.94
C LEU A 103 -1.22 0.91 -18.97
N VAL A 104 -1.82 1.67 -19.90
CA VAL A 104 -1.13 2.31 -21.03
C VAL A 104 -1.42 3.81 -21.09
N THR A 105 -2.67 4.19 -20.89
CA THR A 105 -3.18 5.54 -21.08
C THR A 105 -3.37 6.20 -19.73
N TRP A 106 -2.63 7.29 -19.49
CA TRP A 106 -2.87 8.13 -18.32
C TRP A 106 -4.27 8.74 -18.38
N ARG A 107 -4.96 8.76 -17.23
CA ARG A 107 -6.28 9.38 -17.04
C ARG A 107 -6.23 10.42 -15.92
N GLU A 108 -7.03 11.46 -16.01
CA GLU A 108 -7.29 12.40 -14.91
C GLU A 108 -8.38 11.80 -13.99
N ALA A 109 -8.05 10.72 -13.31
CA ALA A 109 -8.96 9.98 -12.43
C ALA A 109 -8.25 9.62 -11.12
N MET A 110 -9.03 9.33 -10.09
CA MET A 110 -8.61 8.95 -8.73
C MET A 110 -9.85 8.42 -7.98
N ASN A 111 -9.72 8.02 -6.71
CA ASN A 111 -10.85 7.58 -5.89
C ASN A 111 -11.52 6.28 -6.39
N GLU A 112 -10.80 5.47 -7.16
CA GLU A 112 -11.39 4.32 -7.84
C GLU A 112 -11.32 3.05 -6.96
N TRP A 113 -10.24 2.86 -6.20
CA TRP A 113 -10.06 1.78 -5.23
C TRP A 113 -9.45 2.33 -3.93
N GLY A 114 -9.37 1.53 -2.87
CA GLY A 114 -8.79 1.97 -1.60
C GLY A 114 -7.27 2.13 -1.69
N ASN A 115 -6.53 1.31 -0.94
CA ASN A 115 -5.10 1.51 -0.78
C ASN A 115 -4.38 0.22 -0.39
N LEU A 116 -3.07 0.34 -0.19
CA LEU A 116 -2.30 -0.60 0.60
C LEU A 116 -2.04 0.01 1.98
N THR A 117 -2.51 -0.66 3.02
CA THR A 117 -2.26 -0.30 4.43
C THR A 117 -1.40 -1.36 5.10
N ILE A 118 -0.41 -0.92 5.88
CA ILE A 118 0.43 -1.80 6.69
C ILE A 118 0.43 -1.28 8.12
N MET A 119 0.18 -2.16 9.08
CA MET A 119 0.12 -1.85 10.50
C MET A 119 1.16 -2.67 11.26
N GLY A 120 2.11 -1.97 11.87
CA GLY A 120 3.21 -2.53 12.65
C GLY A 120 3.14 -2.15 14.12
N LYS A 121 4.15 -2.58 14.88
CA LYS A 121 4.21 -2.48 16.36
C LYS A 121 5.21 -1.45 16.90
N GLY A 122 5.77 -0.62 16.05
CA GLY A 122 6.69 0.46 16.39
C GLY A 122 6.06 1.53 17.28
N LEU A 123 6.90 2.29 17.98
CA LEU A 123 6.41 3.37 18.85
C LEU A 123 5.79 4.49 18.02
N ILE A 124 4.67 5.01 18.52
CA ILE A 124 3.94 6.16 17.99
C ILE A 124 3.75 7.20 19.09
N SER A 125 3.58 8.47 18.73
CA SER A 125 3.34 9.53 19.71
C SER A 125 1.92 9.54 20.28
N ALA A 126 0.93 8.98 19.56
CA ALA A 126 -0.47 8.94 19.99
C ALA A 126 -0.64 8.33 21.38
N SER A 127 -1.21 9.06 22.31
CA SER A 127 -1.66 8.51 23.59
C SER A 127 -3.12 8.07 23.49
N HIS A 128 -3.47 7.17 22.58
CA HIS A 128 -4.83 6.65 22.45
C HIS A 128 -4.86 5.11 22.49
N PHE A 129 -6.02 4.52 22.82
CA PHE A 129 -6.35 3.10 22.63
C PHE A 129 -7.84 3.02 22.32
N GLY A 130 -8.22 2.52 21.14
CA GLY A 130 -9.63 2.34 20.77
C GLY A 130 -10.50 3.59 20.88
N GLY A 131 -9.94 4.76 20.55
CA GLY A 131 -10.65 6.06 20.64
C GLY A 131 -10.71 6.70 22.03
N ALA A 132 -9.96 6.19 23.02
CA ALA A 132 -9.86 6.78 24.35
C ALA A 132 -8.43 7.25 24.66
N PRO A 133 -8.23 8.45 25.27
CA PRO A 133 -6.91 8.91 25.68
C PRO A 133 -6.26 8.00 26.72
N VAL A 134 -5.04 7.54 26.45
CA VAL A 134 -4.12 6.88 27.38
C VAL A 134 -3.46 7.95 28.26
N GLY A 135 -4.26 8.58 29.13
CA GLY A 135 -3.77 9.49 30.17
C GLY A 135 -3.23 10.84 29.66
N THR A 136 -2.35 11.46 30.46
CA THR A 136 -1.73 12.76 30.16
C THR A 136 -0.61 12.60 29.13
N ASN A 137 -0.58 13.46 28.10
CA ASN A 137 0.53 13.57 27.16
C ASN A 137 1.89 13.51 27.89
N THR A 138 2.66 12.46 27.63
CA THR A 138 4.01 12.32 28.16
C THR A 138 5.02 12.74 27.10
N LYS A 139 6.12 13.36 27.53
CA LYS A 139 7.22 13.72 26.64
C LYS A 139 7.81 12.51 25.91
N ASP A 140 7.75 11.34 26.53
CA ASP A 140 8.29 10.10 25.98
C ASP A 140 7.13 9.21 25.49
N PRO A 141 7.22 8.63 24.29
CA PRO A 141 6.20 7.70 23.81
C PRO A 141 6.17 6.44 24.68
N SER A 142 4.98 5.93 24.95
CA SER A 142 4.79 4.70 25.71
C SER A 142 4.66 3.52 24.74
N GLY A 143 5.26 2.38 25.07
CA GLY A 143 5.04 1.14 24.32
C GLY A 143 3.61 0.58 24.39
N LEU A 144 2.72 1.25 25.14
CA LEU A 144 1.28 0.96 25.22
C LEU A 144 0.45 1.81 24.24
N ASN A 145 1.08 2.77 23.56
CA ASN A 145 0.42 3.66 22.61
C ASN A 145 0.00 2.87 21.37
N VAL A 146 -1.28 2.99 21.00
CA VAL A 146 -1.81 2.44 19.75
C VAL A 146 -2.86 3.37 19.16
N LYS A 147 -3.16 3.28 17.86
CA LYS A 147 -4.24 4.07 17.25
C LYS A 147 -5.01 3.17 16.29
N GLN A 148 -6.31 3.46 16.13
CA GLN A 148 -7.07 2.86 15.05
C GLN A 148 -6.63 3.53 13.76
N MET A 149 -6.30 2.73 12.76
CA MET A 149 -5.94 3.18 11.43
C MET A 149 -7.14 3.83 10.74
N GLU A 150 -6.89 4.97 10.10
CA GLU A 150 -7.88 5.70 9.31
C GLU A 150 -8.33 4.89 8.10
N GLY A 151 -9.57 5.12 7.65
CA GLY A 151 -10.18 4.47 6.49
C GLY A 151 -10.55 2.99 6.65
N LEU A 152 -9.98 2.30 7.65
CA LEU A 152 -10.30 0.90 7.94
C LEU A 152 -11.57 0.77 8.79
N THR A 153 -12.40 -0.23 8.44
CA THR A 153 -13.66 -0.49 9.14
C THR A 153 -13.47 -1.59 10.19
N PRO A 154 -13.57 -1.28 11.50
CA PRO A 154 -13.51 -2.30 12.55
C PRO A 154 -14.75 -3.19 12.54
N ASP A 155 -14.58 -4.50 12.76
CA ASP A 155 -15.71 -5.42 12.94
C ASP A 155 -16.46 -5.17 14.26
N PHE A 156 -15.75 -4.66 15.27
CA PHE A 156 -16.29 -4.32 16.59
C PHE A 156 -15.44 -3.24 17.29
N VAL A 157 -16.00 -2.61 18.33
CA VAL A 157 -15.26 -1.59 19.11
C VAL A 157 -14.02 -2.21 19.73
N GLY A 158 -12.85 -1.66 19.39
CA GLY A 158 -11.55 -2.17 19.87
C GLY A 158 -11.03 -3.38 19.08
N ASP A 159 -11.49 -3.57 17.85
CA ASP A 159 -10.95 -4.57 16.93
C ASP A 159 -9.43 -4.37 16.73
N PRO A 160 -8.58 -5.34 17.12
CA PRO A 160 -7.14 -5.22 16.98
C PRO A 160 -6.67 -5.27 15.52
N ASP A 161 -7.50 -5.74 14.58
CA ASP A 161 -7.10 -5.87 13.18
C ASP A 161 -7.01 -4.53 12.44
N VAL A 162 -7.55 -3.45 13.02
CA VAL A 162 -7.44 -2.09 12.48
C VAL A 162 -6.53 -1.20 13.33
N VAL A 163 -5.71 -1.78 14.21
CA VAL A 163 -4.89 -1.03 15.17
C VAL A 163 -3.40 -1.13 14.82
N PHE A 164 -2.68 -0.01 14.99
CA PHE A 164 -1.23 0.06 14.85
C PHE A 164 -0.57 0.70 16.08
N GLY A 165 0.76 0.58 16.19
CA GLY A 165 1.56 1.10 17.30
C GLY A 165 1.91 0.03 18.33
N GLY A 166 2.87 0.34 19.21
CA GLY A 166 3.32 -0.56 20.24
C GLY A 166 4.72 -0.23 20.74
N ALA A 167 5.47 -1.24 21.17
CA ALA A 167 6.77 -1.10 21.82
C ALA A 167 7.96 -1.62 20.99
N ASP A 168 7.74 -2.04 19.75
CA ASP A 168 8.72 -2.77 18.95
C ASP A 168 9.16 -2.00 17.70
N ASP A 169 10.15 -1.13 17.87
CA ASP A 169 10.80 -0.44 16.75
C ASP A 169 11.61 -1.37 15.82
N ASN A 170 11.72 -2.67 16.14
CA ASN A 170 12.34 -3.67 15.28
C ASN A 170 11.30 -4.63 14.68
N ASP A 171 10.00 -4.29 14.76
CA ASP A 171 8.95 -5.04 14.07
C ASP A 171 9.28 -5.17 12.57
N ASP A 172 8.98 -6.36 12.02
CA ASP A 172 9.23 -6.72 10.63
C ASP A 172 7.91 -7.17 10.00
N SER A 173 7.32 -6.27 9.22
CA SER A 173 6.09 -6.46 8.47
C SER A 173 6.34 -7.06 7.06
N GLY A 174 7.60 -7.36 6.72
CA GLY A 174 8.03 -7.94 5.44
C GLY A 174 8.78 -6.96 4.54
N SER A 175 8.61 -7.09 3.22
CA SER A 175 9.33 -6.23 2.26
C SER A 175 8.50 -5.85 1.04
N ILE A 176 8.75 -4.65 0.52
CA ILE A 176 8.12 -4.11 -0.69
C ILE A 176 9.20 -3.61 -1.64
N SER A 177 9.17 -4.13 -2.87
CA SER A 177 10.06 -3.76 -3.95
C SER A 177 9.30 -3.63 -5.27
N TYR A 178 9.56 -2.53 -6.00
CA TYR A 178 8.98 -2.23 -7.32
C TYR A 178 7.46 -2.39 -7.36
N LEU A 179 6.79 -1.55 -6.57
CA LEU A 179 5.34 -1.48 -6.45
C LEU A 179 4.84 -0.18 -7.07
N SER A 180 3.81 -0.24 -7.92
CA SER A 180 3.09 0.93 -8.45
C SER A 180 1.63 0.89 -7.97
N LEU A 181 1.24 1.91 -7.21
CA LEU A 181 -0.12 2.14 -6.72
C LEU A 181 -0.74 3.24 -7.58
N ARG A 182 -1.86 2.96 -8.25
CA ARG A 182 -2.42 3.88 -9.26
C ARG A 182 -3.91 4.09 -9.08
N TYR A 183 -4.39 5.33 -9.26
CA TYR A 183 -5.82 5.69 -9.25
C TYR A 183 -6.52 5.35 -7.93
N GLY A 184 -5.74 5.27 -6.85
CA GLY A 184 -6.18 4.83 -5.54
C GLY A 184 -6.77 5.93 -4.68
N GLY A 185 -6.80 5.59 -3.41
CA GLY A 185 -7.36 6.33 -2.32
C GLY A 185 -8.87 6.32 -2.33
N LYS A 186 -9.49 6.54 -1.17
CA LYS A 186 -10.94 6.50 -1.06
C LYS A 186 -11.44 7.47 -0.01
N VAL A 187 -12.32 8.38 -0.41
CA VAL A 187 -13.06 9.21 0.54
C VAL A 187 -14.16 8.37 1.18
N ILE A 188 -13.98 8.01 2.45
CA ILE A 188 -14.95 7.25 3.26
C ILE A 188 -15.89 8.19 4.02
N GLY A 189 -15.36 9.32 4.50
CA GLY A 189 -16.08 10.39 5.21
C GLY A 189 -15.37 11.73 5.03
N LEU A 190 -15.74 12.74 5.81
CA LEU A 190 -14.94 13.98 5.91
C LEU A 190 -13.81 13.74 6.91
N GLY A 191 -12.54 13.84 6.49
CA GLY A 191 -11.39 13.52 7.35
C GLY A 191 -11.39 12.06 7.80
N ASN A 192 -11.83 11.19 6.89
CA ASN A 192 -11.69 9.74 6.99
C ASN A 192 -11.50 9.18 5.58
N GLU A 193 -10.25 8.99 5.20
CA GLU A 193 -9.85 8.60 3.87
C GLU A 193 -8.96 7.33 3.87
N LEU A 194 -8.84 6.69 2.70
CA LEU A 194 -7.76 5.75 2.42
C LEU A 194 -6.75 6.46 1.52
N ASN A 195 -5.46 6.38 1.86
CA ASN A 195 -4.36 7.07 1.14
C ASN A 195 -3.82 6.25 -0.03
N GLY A 196 -2.61 6.54 -0.53
CA GLY A 196 -1.93 5.67 -1.47
C GLY A 196 -1.27 4.48 -0.76
N LEU A 197 -0.21 4.77 0.00
CA LEU A 197 0.44 3.82 0.90
C LEU A 197 0.35 4.33 2.35
N SER A 198 -0.41 3.62 3.17
CA SER A 198 -0.63 3.95 4.58
C SER A 198 0.26 3.10 5.47
N LEU A 199 1.12 3.72 6.28
CA LEU A 199 2.13 3.05 7.12
C LEU A 199 1.96 3.43 8.60
N GLY A 200 1.33 2.56 9.39
CA GLY A 200 1.15 2.78 10.82
C GLY A 200 2.18 2.03 11.66
N GLY A 201 3.02 2.74 12.41
CA GLY A 201 3.93 2.16 13.42
C GLY A 201 4.90 1.12 12.85
N ILE A 202 5.42 1.30 11.64
CA ILE A 202 6.25 0.28 10.99
C ILE A 202 7.68 0.26 11.57
N GLY A 203 8.18 -0.92 11.93
CA GLY A 203 9.52 -1.11 12.48
C GLY A 203 10.64 -1.03 11.43
N ARG A 204 11.88 -0.86 11.91
CA ARG A 204 13.06 -0.64 11.05
C ARG A 204 13.52 -1.87 10.26
N GLU A 205 13.04 -3.06 10.63
CA GLU A 205 13.40 -4.31 9.97
C GLU A 205 12.50 -4.59 8.75
N THR A 206 11.40 -3.83 8.57
CA THR A 206 10.62 -3.79 7.34
C THR A 206 11.38 -3.02 6.25
N ASP A 207 11.51 -3.60 5.05
CA ASP A 207 12.21 -2.98 3.92
C ASP A 207 11.23 -2.49 2.86
N ILE A 208 11.17 -1.17 2.60
CA ILE A 208 10.27 -0.58 1.60
C ILE A 208 11.08 0.31 0.66
N HIS A 209 11.14 -0.09 -0.61
CA HIS A 209 11.87 0.66 -1.61
C HIS A 209 11.31 0.52 -3.04
N HIS A 210 11.59 1.49 -3.92
CA HIS A 210 11.09 1.50 -5.30
C HIS A 210 9.56 1.41 -5.33
N VAL A 211 8.91 2.39 -4.72
CA VAL A 211 7.45 2.50 -4.71
C VAL A 211 7.05 3.75 -5.47
N GLU A 212 6.07 3.59 -6.34
CA GLU A 212 5.38 4.67 -7.03
C GLU A 212 3.94 4.79 -6.53
N VAL A 213 3.50 6.01 -6.26
CA VAL A 213 2.09 6.34 -6.04
C VAL A 213 1.67 7.37 -7.09
N MET A 214 0.65 7.04 -7.85
CA MET A 214 0.13 7.88 -8.93
C MET A 214 -1.37 8.08 -8.77
N ASN A 215 -1.84 9.32 -8.92
CA ASN A 215 -3.27 9.62 -9.02
C ASN A 215 -4.07 9.12 -7.81
N ASN A 216 -3.59 9.42 -6.60
CA ASN A 216 -4.32 9.15 -5.36
C ASN A 216 -5.28 10.30 -5.04
N VAL A 217 -6.50 10.02 -4.55
CA VAL A 217 -7.47 11.10 -4.22
C VAL A 217 -7.08 11.92 -2.99
N ASP A 218 -6.28 11.30 -2.13
CA ASP A 218 -5.81 11.85 -0.87
C ASP A 218 -4.28 11.77 -0.86
N ASP A 219 -3.67 11.43 0.27
CA ASP A 219 -2.22 11.41 0.40
C ASP A 219 -1.52 10.39 -0.49
N GLY A 220 -0.31 10.74 -0.95
CA GLY A 220 0.54 9.80 -1.67
C GLY A 220 1.03 8.68 -0.75
N ILE A 221 1.79 9.07 0.28
CA ILE A 221 2.20 8.18 1.36
C ILE A 221 1.94 8.93 2.65
N GLU A 222 1.27 8.26 3.58
CA GLU A 222 1.07 8.76 4.93
C GLU A 222 1.69 7.78 5.94
N ILE A 223 2.45 8.32 6.89
CA ILE A 223 3.23 7.55 7.85
C ILE A 223 2.92 8.00 9.26
N TRP A 224 2.23 7.16 10.03
CA TRP A 224 1.98 7.40 11.45
C TRP A 224 3.02 6.68 12.31
N GLY A 225 4.05 7.40 12.74
CA GLY A 225 5.03 6.91 13.70
C GLY A 225 5.90 5.75 13.20
N GLY A 226 6.52 5.02 14.13
CA GLY A 226 7.46 3.94 13.81
C GLY A 226 8.86 4.42 13.37
N THR A 227 9.62 3.53 12.74
CA THR A 227 11.05 3.73 12.41
C THR A 227 11.47 3.19 11.04
N VAL A 228 10.52 2.78 10.20
CA VAL A 228 10.77 2.28 8.85
C VAL A 228 11.54 3.29 8.01
N ASN A 229 12.48 2.82 7.20
CA ASN A 229 13.16 3.67 6.23
C ASN A 229 12.53 3.46 4.84
N LEU A 230 12.40 4.54 4.08
CA LEU A 230 11.92 4.51 2.70
C LEU A 230 13.06 4.89 1.73
N LYS A 231 13.08 4.25 0.56
CA LYS A 231 14.09 4.55 -0.45
C LYS A 231 13.53 4.47 -1.88
N ASN A 232 13.93 5.41 -2.75
CA ASN A 232 13.52 5.44 -4.15
C ASN A 232 11.99 5.48 -4.27
N ILE A 233 11.41 6.61 -3.86
CA ILE A 233 9.96 6.83 -3.85
C ILE A 233 9.61 7.84 -4.94
N SER A 234 8.53 7.58 -5.68
CA SER A 234 7.95 8.53 -6.63
C SER A 234 6.49 8.76 -6.27
N ILE A 235 6.10 10.01 -6.04
CA ILE A 235 4.71 10.40 -5.80
C ILE A 235 4.32 11.42 -6.86
N TRP A 236 3.25 11.14 -7.59
CA TRP A 236 2.81 11.98 -8.71
C TRP A 236 1.29 12.17 -8.68
N ASN A 237 0.84 13.42 -8.86
CA ASN A 237 -0.56 13.81 -9.07
C ASN A 237 -1.53 13.25 -8.03
N VAL A 238 -1.17 13.41 -6.77
CA VAL A 238 -2.02 13.08 -5.63
C VAL A 238 -2.87 14.27 -5.20
N GLY A 239 -3.85 13.98 -4.37
CA GLY A 239 -5.00 14.84 -4.17
C GLY A 239 -5.06 15.60 -2.85
N ASP A 240 -4.15 15.30 -1.94
CA ASP A 240 -3.82 16.12 -0.76
C ASP A 240 -2.29 16.08 -0.58
N ASP A 241 -1.77 15.57 0.53
CA ASP A 241 -0.35 15.63 0.81
C ASP A 241 0.46 14.55 0.09
N SER A 242 1.55 14.97 -0.55
CA SER A 242 2.36 13.98 -1.28
C SER A 242 3.07 13.01 -0.34
N PHE A 243 3.65 13.55 0.72
CA PHE A 243 4.38 12.77 1.71
C PHE A 243 4.01 13.32 3.08
N ASP A 244 3.00 12.71 3.69
CA ASP A 244 2.56 13.08 5.02
C ASP A 244 3.22 12.21 6.09
N ILE A 245 3.62 12.86 7.17
CA ILE A 245 4.26 12.27 8.31
C ILE A 245 3.52 12.74 9.54
N ASP A 246 3.10 11.77 10.30
CA ASP A 246 2.31 11.99 11.47
C ASP A 246 2.77 11.06 12.61
N GLU A 247 2.27 11.28 13.80
CA GLU A 247 2.53 10.44 14.97
C GLU A 247 4.01 10.15 15.32
N GLY A 248 4.89 11.08 14.95
CA GLY A 248 6.30 11.07 15.34
C GLY A 248 7.13 9.98 14.67
N TRP A 249 7.02 9.82 13.34
CA TRP A 249 7.90 8.93 12.58
C TRP A 249 9.39 9.26 12.82
N ARG A 250 10.19 8.22 13.06
CA ARG A 250 11.63 8.31 13.39
C ARG A 250 12.52 7.57 12.38
N GLY A 251 12.00 7.36 11.18
CA GLY A 251 12.74 6.75 10.08
C GLY A 251 13.53 7.74 9.23
N LYS A 252 13.90 7.31 8.03
CA LYS A 252 14.55 8.13 7.01
C LYS A 252 13.94 7.83 5.65
N ALA A 253 13.80 8.86 4.82
CA ALA A 253 13.51 8.69 3.41
C ALA A 253 14.69 9.19 2.56
N GLN A 254 15.06 8.44 1.52
CA GLN A 254 16.12 8.82 0.59
C GLN A 254 15.69 8.60 -0.87
N PHE A 255 16.04 9.56 -1.74
CA PHE A 255 15.69 9.57 -3.17
C PHE A 255 14.17 9.59 -3.40
N ILE A 256 13.53 10.67 -2.94
CA ILE A 256 12.11 10.94 -3.20
C ILE A 256 12.00 11.90 -4.39
N LEU A 257 11.17 11.55 -5.37
CA LEU A 257 10.67 12.46 -6.40
C LEU A 257 9.19 12.74 -6.13
N ILE A 258 8.82 14.02 -6.07
CA ILE A 258 7.43 14.46 -5.93
C ILE A 258 7.08 15.34 -7.11
N VAL A 259 5.97 15.02 -7.75
CA VAL A 259 5.32 15.83 -8.78
C VAL A 259 3.90 16.09 -8.33
N GLN A 260 3.67 17.23 -7.66
CA GLN A 260 2.34 17.58 -7.17
C GLN A 260 1.30 17.64 -8.29
N GLY A 261 0.05 17.34 -7.95
CA GLY A 261 -1.06 17.30 -8.89
C GLY A 261 -1.41 18.64 -9.50
N TYR A 262 -2.12 18.59 -10.62
CA TYR A 262 -2.54 19.78 -11.35
C TYR A 262 -3.66 20.51 -10.58
N SER A 263 -3.27 21.59 -9.90
CA SER A 263 -4.13 22.47 -9.10
C SER A 263 -4.45 23.78 -9.83
N ALA A 264 -5.53 23.81 -10.61
CA ALA A 264 -6.02 25.08 -11.15
C ALA A 264 -7.18 25.67 -10.34
N ASN A 265 -8.13 24.89 -9.80
CA ASN A 265 -9.41 25.42 -9.28
C ASN A 265 -10.21 24.55 -8.28
N ALA A 266 -9.68 23.54 -7.58
CA ALA A 266 -10.52 22.65 -6.75
C ALA A 266 -10.16 22.64 -5.25
N SER A 267 -11.11 22.21 -4.41
CA SER A 267 -11.13 22.33 -2.93
C SER A 267 -10.36 21.19 -2.22
N GLN A 268 -10.02 21.32 -0.94
CA GLN A 268 -9.47 20.23 -0.13
C GLN A 268 -10.38 18.97 -0.17
N GLY A 269 -9.80 17.77 -0.25
CA GLY A 269 -10.52 16.50 -0.46
C GLY A 269 -11.15 16.33 -1.86
N SER A 270 -10.81 17.20 -2.82
CA SER A 270 -11.29 17.10 -4.22
C SER A 270 -10.31 16.42 -5.16
N GLY A 271 -9.14 15.99 -4.68
CA GLY A 271 -8.07 15.53 -5.54
C GLY A 271 -7.05 16.59 -5.94
N VAL A 272 -6.84 17.61 -5.12
CA VAL A 272 -5.91 18.71 -5.37
C VAL A 272 -4.83 18.72 -4.32
N GLY A 273 -3.65 18.17 -4.65
CA GLY A 273 -2.57 18.19 -3.68
C GLY A 273 -2.17 19.61 -3.28
N ASP A 274 -2.06 19.85 -1.98
CA ASP A 274 -1.77 21.14 -1.40
C ASP A 274 -0.30 21.24 -0.92
N ASN A 275 0.24 20.23 -0.23
CA ASN A 275 1.65 20.20 0.17
C ASN A 275 2.45 19.02 -0.44
N ALA A 276 3.73 19.28 -0.66
CA ALA A 276 4.67 18.25 -1.08
C ALA A 276 5.12 17.41 0.14
N PHE A 277 5.10 18.01 1.32
CA PHE A 277 5.36 17.39 2.60
C PHE A 277 4.44 18.04 3.63
N GLU A 278 3.71 17.22 4.37
CA GLU A 278 3.08 17.60 5.63
C GLU A 278 3.82 16.89 6.77
N THR A 279 3.91 17.56 7.92
CA THR A 279 4.62 17.01 9.09
C THR A 279 3.88 17.41 10.35
N ASP A 280 3.02 16.50 10.79
CA ASP A 280 2.19 16.65 11.96
C ASP A 280 2.72 15.86 13.17
N GLY A 281 2.13 16.20 14.32
CA GLY A 281 2.57 15.78 15.64
C GLY A 281 1.83 14.55 16.15
N ALA A 282 1.65 14.46 17.47
CA ALA A 282 0.54 13.65 17.96
C ALA A 282 -0.74 14.46 17.77
N GLU A 283 -1.78 13.83 17.24
CA GLU A 283 -3.14 14.38 17.34
C GLU A 283 -3.46 14.69 18.80
N ASP A 284 -4.11 15.83 19.05
CA ASP A 284 -4.41 16.34 20.40
C ASP A 284 -3.17 16.56 21.30
N SER A 285 -1.97 16.72 20.72
CA SER A 285 -0.81 17.18 21.49
C SER A 285 -0.99 18.62 21.94
N ASP A 286 -1.05 18.84 23.25
CA ASP A 286 -1.00 20.17 23.86
C ASP A 286 0.44 20.70 23.99
N ALA A 287 1.43 20.02 23.40
CA ALA A 287 2.82 20.42 23.44
C ALA A 287 3.04 21.72 22.66
N GLN A 288 3.36 22.79 23.38
CA GLN A 288 3.64 24.11 22.81
C GLN A 288 5.14 24.31 22.57
N PRO A 289 5.54 25.03 21.51
CA PRO A 289 4.69 25.79 20.59
C PRO A 289 4.10 24.95 19.45
N VAL A 290 2.83 25.17 19.12
CA VAL A 290 2.24 24.71 17.85
C VAL A 290 2.62 25.66 16.71
N THR A 291 2.92 25.12 15.54
CA THR A 291 2.98 25.89 14.29
C THR A 291 1.53 26.26 13.93
N PRO A 292 1.21 27.55 13.78
CA PRO A 292 -0.15 28.00 13.47
C PRO A 292 -0.54 27.78 12.01
#